data_AF-A0A7W9LSG9-F1
#
_entry.id   AF-A0A7W9LSG9-F1
#
_cell.length_a   1.000
_cell.length_b   1.000
_cell.length_c   1.000
_cell.angle_alpha   90.00
_cell.angle_beta   90.00
_cell.angle_gamma   90.00
#
_symmetry.space_group_name_H-M   'P 1'
#
loop_
_entity.id
_entity.type
_entity.pdbx_description
1 polymer ?
#
loop_
_entity_poly.entity_id
_entity_poly.type
_entity_poly.pdbx_seq_one_letter_code
_entity_poly.pdbx_strand_id
1 'polypeptide(L)'
;MTTEIRQAYLLAAERGVRLLATEEVARCWEDESVLPGMSVGGLAGHLARSVLQVEWFLDGEVAGAEPVSPVRYYARLVGTSVPDSALNVGVRARSEETASAGPAIVAEQAQAAWRRLARRLDEEPADRRVAVLHRPGEEMLLDGYLQTRCVELAVHLDDLALSVGVRCQAPEAALAIAVDVLVAAARDRHGDQAVLHALARRERDSGQALRVL
;
A
#
# COMPACT_ATOMS: atom_id res chain seq x y z
N MET A 1 9.71 10.82 -14.69
CA MET A 1 9.25 10.76 -13.28
C MET A 1 7.78 10.37 -13.17
N THR A 2 6.82 11.15 -13.67
CA THR A 2 5.37 10.81 -13.57
C THR A 2 5.02 9.48 -14.25
N THR A 3 5.43 9.31 -15.51
CA THR A 3 5.26 8.07 -16.29
C THR A 3 5.93 6.87 -15.62
N GLU A 4 7.08 7.06 -14.98
CA GLU A 4 7.83 5.99 -14.31
C GLU A 4 7.10 5.51 -13.04
N ILE A 5 6.50 6.42 -12.25
CA ILE A 5 5.72 6.07 -11.06
C ILE A 5 4.46 5.30 -11.46
N ARG A 6 3.73 5.78 -12.46
CA ARG A 6 2.49 5.13 -12.95
C ARG A 6 2.79 3.73 -13.46
N GLN A 7 3.86 3.57 -14.25
CA GLN A 7 4.30 2.27 -14.74
C GLN A 7 4.74 1.33 -13.61
N ALA A 8 5.52 1.82 -12.65
CA ALA A 8 5.96 1.02 -11.51
C ALA A 8 4.77 0.52 -10.68
N TYR A 9 3.79 1.39 -10.42
CA TYR A 9 2.53 1.01 -9.79
C TYR A 9 1.79 -0.07 -10.58
N LEU A 10 1.60 0.12 -11.89
CA LEU A 10 0.87 -0.84 -12.74
C LEU A 10 1.52 -2.22 -12.76
N LEU A 11 2.86 -2.28 -12.77
CA LEU A 11 3.61 -3.53 -12.68
C LEU A 11 3.42 -4.22 -11.32
N ALA A 12 3.46 -3.47 -10.22
CA ALA A 12 3.24 -4.04 -8.90
C ALA A 12 1.79 -4.49 -8.69
N ALA A 13 0.83 -3.70 -9.18
CA ALA A 13 -0.58 -4.03 -9.16
C ALA A 13 -0.85 -5.29 -9.99
N GLU A 14 -0.21 -5.45 -11.16
CA GLU A 14 -0.31 -6.67 -11.96
C GLU A 14 0.15 -7.91 -11.16
N ARG A 15 1.26 -7.80 -10.42
CA ARG A 15 1.73 -8.89 -9.54
C ARG A 15 0.70 -9.19 -8.45
N GLY A 16 0.13 -8.16 -7.84
CA GLY A 16 -0.92 -8.30 -6.82
C GLY A 16 -2.14 -9.04 -7.35
N VAL A 17 -2.71 -8.59 -8.46
CA VAL A 17 -3.93 -9.22 -9.01
C VAL A 17 -3.70 -10.65 -9.49
N ARG A 18 -2.48 -10.98 -9.95
CA ARG A 18 -2.12 -12.36 -10.31
C ARG A 18 -2.00 -13.25 -9.07
N LEU A 19 -1.40 -12.75 -7.99
CA LEU A 19 -1.29 -13.49 -6.73
C LEU A 19 -2.67 -13.72 -6.09
N LEU A 20 -3.54 -12.72 -6.10
CA LEU A 20 -4.91 -12.84 -5.60
C LEU A 20 -5.73 -13.93 -6.32
N ALA A 21 -5.41 -14.21 -7.59
CA ALA A 21 -6.11 -15.18 -8.41
C ALA A 21 -5.57 -16.61 -8.29
N THR A 22 -4.59 -16.89 -7.43
CA THR A 22 -4.02 -18.25 -7.33
C THR A 22 -4.85 -19.18 -6.44
N GLU A 23 -4.73 -20.48 -6.69
CA GLU A 23 -5.41 -21.52 -5.91
C GLU A 23 -4.91 -21.57 -4.47
N GLU A 24 -3.63 -21.25 -4.23
CA GLU A 24 -3.04 -21.22 -2.88
C GLU A 24 -3.70 -20.17 -1.99
N VAL A 25 -3.94 -18.97 -2.53
CA VAL A 25 -4.68 -17.90 -1.82
C VAL A 25 -6.12 -18.33 -1.54
N ALA A 26 -6.80 -18.90 -2.53
CA ALA A 26 -8.17 -19.36 -2.35
C ALA A 26 -8.29 -20.50 -1.32
N ARG A 27 -7.33 -21.44 -1.31
CA ARG A 27 -7.32 -22.59 -0.39
C ARG A 27 -7.07 -22.19 1.05
N CYS A 28 -6.22 -21.18 1.28
CA CYS A 28 -5.85 -20.70 2.61
C CYS A 28 -6.72 -19.54 3.10
N TRP A 29 -7.80 -19.18 2.39
CA TRP A 29 -8.55 -17.93 2.61
C TRP A 29 -8.97 -17.66 4.06
N GLU A 30 -9.40 -18.71 4.77
CA GLU A 30 -9.84 -18.63 6.18
C GLU A 30 -8.71 -18.85 7.20
N ASP A 31 -7.51 -19.23 6.73
CA ASP A 31 -6.36 -19.48 7.60
C ASP A 31 -5.79 -18.14 8.13
N GLU A 32 -5.04 -18.20 9.23
CA GLU A 32 -4.30 -17.04 9.73
C GLU A 32 -3.14 -16.69 8.77
N SER A 33 -2.99 -15.40 8.48
CA SER A 33 -1.87 -14.90 7.68
C SER A 33 -0.59 -14.71 8.51
N VAL A 34 0.51 -14.29 7.87
CA VAL A 34 1.72 -13.88 8.61
C VAL A 34 1.54 -12.59 9.42
N LEU A 35 0.44 -11.87 9.23
CA LEU A 35 0.07 -10.70 10.03
C LEU A 35 -0.88 -11.13 11.15
N PRO A 36 -0.43 -11.12 12.43
CA PRO A 36 -1.25 -11.63 13.54
C PRO A 36 -2.63 -10.97 13.63
N GLY A 37 -3.67 -11.80 13.76
CA GLY A 37 -5.05 -11.33 13.86
C GLY A 37 -5.68 -10.88 12.53
N MET A 38 -5.07 -11.20 11.39
CA MET A 38 -5.65 -11.02 10.05
C MET A 38 -5.63 -12.35 9.31
N SER A 39 -6.78 -12.75 8.74
CA SER A 39 -6.85 -13.95 7.89
C SER A 39 -6.10 -13.73 6.57
N VAL A 40 -5.79 -14.81 5.84
CA VAL A 40 -5.27 -14.70 4.47
C VAL A 40 -6.26 -13.94 3.58
N GLY A 41 -7.56 -14.19 3.73
CA GLY A 41 -8.62 -13.47 3.04
C GLY A 41 -8.60 -11.98 3.37
N GLY A 42 -8.47 -11.63 4.65
CA GLY A 42 -8.29 -10.25 5.11
C GLY A 42 -7.05 -9.60 4.48
N LEU A 43 -5.89 -10.26 4.49
CA LEU A 43 -4.67 -9.74 3.87
C LEU A 43 -4.81 -9.60 2.35
N ALA A 44 -5.45 -10.56 1.68
CA ALA A 44 -5.79 -10.49 0.27
C ALA A 44 -6.75 -9.33 -0.03
N GLY A 45 -7.75 -9.11 0.82
CA GLY A 45 -8.64 -7.96 0.77
C GLY A 45 -7.88 -6.64 0.93
N HIS A 46 -6.94 -6.56 1.87
CA HIS A 46 -6.05 -5.40 2.05
C HIS A 46 -5.22 -5.13 0.79
N LEU A 47 -4.57 -6.15 0.25
CA LEU A 47 -3.78 -6.05 -0.98
C LEU A 47 -4.64 -5.62 -2.18
N ALA A 48 -5.84 -6.18 -2.33
CA ALA A 48 -6.78 -5.81 -3.38
C ALA A 48 -7.19 -4.34 -3.29
N ARG A 49 -7.38 -3.82 -2.08
CA ARG A 49 -7.71 -2.40 -1.85
C ARG A 49 -6.60 -1.44 -2.32
N SER A 50 -5.35 -1.88 -2.40
CA SER A 50 -4.26 -1.09 -3.02
C SER A 50 -4.45 -0.87 -4.52
N VAL A 51 -5.30 -1.67 -5.17
CA VAL A 51 -5.72 -1.49 -6.56
C VAL A 51 -7.07 -0.78 -6.62
N LEU A 52 -8.08 -1.28 -5.89
CA LEU A 52 -9.46 -0.77 -5.95
C LEU A 52 -9.57 0.70 -5.56
N GLN A 53 -8.87 1.14 -4.51
CA GLN A 53 -8.96 2.51 -4.01
C GLN A 53 -8.44 3.56 -4.99
N VAL A 54 -7.51 3.20 -5.89
CA VAL A 54 -7.00 4.15 -6.88
C VAL A 54 -8.13 4.61 -7.80
N GLU A 55 -8.97 3.69 -8.26
CA GLU A 55 -10.13 4.05 -9.08
C GLU A 55 -11.16 4.83 -8.27
N TRP A 56 -11.47 4.38 -7.05
CA TRP A 56 -12.42 5.08 -6.18
C TRP A 56 -12.02 6.55 -5.93
N PHE A 57 -10.73 6.81 -5.74
CA PHE A 57 -10.25 8.16 -5.45
C PHE A 57 -10.05 9.01 -6.71
N LEU A 58 -9.78 8.38 -7.85
CA LEU A 58 -9.81 9.04 -9.16
C LEU A 58 -11.22 9.50 -9.54
N ASP A 59 -12.26 8.77 -9.11
CA ASP A 59 -13.67 9.13 -9.33
C ASP A 59 -14.24 10.02 -8.23
N GLY A 60 -13.50 10.21 -7.14
CA GLY A 60 -13.88 11.06 -6.02
C GLY A 60 -13.73 12.55 -6.32
N GLU A 61 -14.50 13.34 -5.59
CA GLU A 61 -14.39 14.81 -5.60
C GLU A 61 -13.16 15.27 -4.81
N VAL A 62 -12.57 16.39 -5.26
CA VAL A 62 -11.49 17.09 -4.57
C VAL A 62 -12.00 18.43 -4.05
N ALA A 63 -11.56 18.82 -2.85
CA ALA A 63 -11.98 20.04 -2.15
C ALA A 63 -11.08 21.27 -2.43
N GLY A 64 -9.99 21.10 -3.18
CA GLY A 64 -8.99 22.13 -3.46
C GLY A 64 -7.98 22.36 -2.33
N ALA A 65 -7.82 21.40 -1.42
CA ALA A 65 -6.85 21.49 -0.33
C ALA A 65 -5.39 21.44 -0.85
N GLU A 66 -4.44 21.95 -0.06
CA GLU A 66 -3.03 21.82 -0.41
C GLU A 66 -2.60 20.34 -0.36
N PRO A 67 -2.02 19.79 -1.44
CA PRO A 67 -1.67 18.37 -1.47
C PRO A 67 -0.59 18.01 -0.43
N VAL A 68 -0.86 16.97 0.36
CA VAL A 68 0.11 16.35 1.26
C VAL A 68 1.02 15.44 0.44
N SER A 69 2.33 15.45 0.70
CA SER A 69 3.25 14.52 0.04
C SER A 69 3.13 13.10 0.61
N PRO A 70 3.43 12.03 -0.16
CA PRO A 70 3.43 10.66 0.35
C PRO A 70 4.43 10.46 1.51
N VAL A 71 5.55 11.18 1.48
CA VAL A 71 6.52 11.22 2.58
C VAL A 71 5.88 11.72 3.86
N ARG A 72 5.20 12.88 3.80
CA ARG A 72 4.55 13.48 4.97
C ARG A 72 3.35 12.64 5.44
N TYR A 73 2.66 11.99 4.51
CA TYR A 73 1.58 11.06 4.82
C TYR A 73 2.05 9.92 5.73
N TYR A 74 3.12 9.22 5.34
CA TYR A 74 3.70 8.14 6.15
C TYR A 74 4.39 8.66 7.41
N ALA A 75 5.13 9.77 7.35
CA ALA A 75 5.82 10.31 8.52
C ALA A 75 4.86 10.66 9.67
N ARG A 76 3.63 11.07 9.36
CA ARG A 76 2.57 11.36 10.34
C ARG A 76 1.78 10.13 10.82
N LEU A 77 1.99 8.96 10.22
CA LEU A 77 1.27 7.75 10.59
C LEU A 77 1.73 7.31 12.01
N VAL A 78 0.78 7.10 12.91
CA VAL A 78 1.04 6.70 14.30
C VAL A 78 0.19 5.50 14.67
N GLY A 79 0.67 4.69 15.61
CA GLY A 79 -0.04 3.50 16.10
C GLY A 79 0.06 2.28 15.20
N THR A 80 0.89 2.29 14.17
CA THR A 80 1.10 1.15 13.25
C THR A 80 1.73 -0.05 13.95
N SER A 81 2.62 0.20 14.93
CA SER A 81 3.25 -0.83 15.76
C SER A 81 2.41 -1.36 16.92
N VAL A 82 1.21 -0.81 17.13
CA VAL A 82 0.31 -1.19 18.23
C VAL A 82 -0.85 -2.00 17.65
N PRO A 83 -0.94 -3.33 17.86
CA PRO A 83 -1.94 -4.18 17.20
C PRO A 83 -3.39 -3.72 17.39
N ASP A 84 -3.73 -3.20 18.57
CA ASP A 84 -5.08 -2.76 18.93
C ASP A 84 -5.32 -1.25 18.76
N SER A 85 -4.43 -0.55 18.04
CA SER A 85 -4.68 0.84 17.70
C SER A 85 -5.94 0.98 16.83
N ALA A 86 -6.64 2.11 16.95
CA ALA A 86 -7.81 2.39 16.11
C ALA A 86 -7.47 2.33 14.60
N LEU A 87 -6.23 2.67 14.23
CA LEU A 87 -5.72 2.53 12.86
C LEU A 87 -5.72 1.05 12.43
N ASN A 88 -5.04 0.19 13.18
CA ASN A 88 -4.87 -1.21 12.82
C ASN A 88 -6.20 -1.99 12.87
N VAL A 89 -7.05 -1.70 13.86
CA VAL A 89 -8.42 -2.25 13.93
C VAL A 89 -9.23 -1.83 12.70
N GLY A 90 -9.19 -0.55 12.32
CA GLY A 90 -9.92 -0.05 11.15
C GLY A 90 -9.38 -0.56 9.81
N VAL A 91 -8.07 -0.82 9.71
CA VAL A 91 -7.48 -1.51 8.55
C VAL A 91 -8.03 -2.93 8.49
N ARG A 92 -7.89 -3.74 9.56
CA ARG A 92 -8.43 -5.11 9.60
C ARG A 92 -9.90 -5.18 9.22
N ALA A 93 -10.74 -4.35 9.83
CA ALA A 93 -12.18 -4.36 9.57
C ALA A 93 -12.53 -4.14 8.08
N ARG A 94 -11.93 -3.13 7.42
CA ARG A 94 -12.18 -2.86 5.99
C ARG A 94 -11.59 -3.91 5.06
N SER A 95 -10.49 -4.52 5.48
CA SER A 95 -9.84 -5.61 4.75
C SER A 95 -10.71 -6.86 4.78
N GLU A 96 -11.24 -7.23 5.96
CA GLU A 96 -12.20 -8.34 6.11
C GLU A 96 -13.55 -8.06 5.42
N GLU A 97 -14.05 -6.82 5.46
CA GLU A 97 -15.23 -6.41 4.70
C GLU A 97 -15.04 -6.66 3.19
N THR A 98 -13.85 -6.31 2.66
CA THR A 98 -13.52 -6.60 1.25
C THR A 98 -13.41 -8.10 1.01
N ALA A 99 -12.79 -8.84 1.94
CA ALA A 99 -12.61 -10.28 1.87
C ALA A 99 -13.92 -11.08 1.92
N SER A 100 -14.97 -10.53 2.53
CA SER A 100 -16.29 -11.18 2.69
C SER A 100 -16.97 -11.54 1.36
N ALA A 101 -16.54 -10.91 0.26
CA ALA A 101 -16.98 -11.28 -1.09
C ALA A 101 -16.43 -12.63 -1.57
N GLY A 102 -15.41 -13.17 -0.90
CA GLY A 102 -14.75 -14.43 -1.22
C GLY A 102 -13.64 -14.31 -2.27
N PRO A 103 -12.76 -15.32 -2.36
CA PRO A 103 -11.51 -15.26 -3.12
C PRO A 103 -11.71 -14.93 -4.60
N ALA A 104 -12.66 -15.61 -5.25
CA ALA A 104 -12.92 -15.43 -6.68
C ALA A 104 -13.40 -14.01 -7.02
N ILE A 105 -14.33 -13.46 -6.22
CA ILE A 105 -14.90 -12.13 -6.46
C ILE A 105 -13.84 -11.05 -6.21
N VAL A 106 -13.07 -11.17 -5.12
CA VAL A 106 -11.99 -10.22 -4.82
C VAL A 106 -10.94 -10.20 -5.93
N ALA A 107 -10.50 -11.37 -6.41
CA ALA A 107 -9.55 -11.48 -7.51
C ALA A 107 -10.10 -10.87 -8.82
N GLU A 108 -11.35 -11.17 -9.17
CA GLU A 108 -12.01 -10.65 -10.36
C GLU A 108 -12.12 -9.11 -10.33
N GLN A 109 -12.59 -8.56 -9.20
CA GLN A 109 -12.74 -7.12 -9.01
C GLN A 109 -11.39 -6.40 -9.11
N ALA A 110 -10.36 -6.92 -8.44
CA ALA A 110 -9.02 -6.34 -8.48
C ALA A 110 -8.42 -6.40 -9.90
N GLN A 111 -8.57 -7.52 -10.60
CA GLN A 111 -8.11 -7.67 -11.99
C GLN A 111 -8.86 -6.74 -12.95
N ALA A 112 -10.17 -6.56 -12.76
CA ALA A 112 -10.97 -5.65 -13.57
C ALA A 112 -10.54 -4.19 -13.34
N ALA A 113 -10.34 -3.78 -12.07
CA ALA A 113 -9.84 -2.45 -11.73
C ALA A 113 -8.45 -2.20 -12.32
N TRP A 114 -7.52 -3.14 -12.19
CA TRP A 114 -6.18 -3.04 -12.79
C TRP A 114 -6.25 -2.82 -14.31
N ARG A 115 -7.09 -3.56 -15.04
CA ARG A 115 -7.27 -3.37 -16.50
C ARG A 115 -7.86 -2.00 -16.87
N ARG A 116 -8.68 -1.40 -16.00
CA ARG A 116 -9.20 -0.04 -16.22
C ARG A 116 -8.11 0.99 -15.93
N LEU A 117 -7.40 0.86 -14.81
CA LEU A 117 -6.29 1.74 -14.44
C LEU A 117 -5.16 1.73 -15.48
N ALA A 118 -4.83 0.56 -16.04
CA ALA A 118 -3.81 0.42 -17.08
C ALA A 118 -4.12 1.22 -18.36
N ARG A 119 -5.39 1.53 -18.63
CA ARG A 119 -5.80 2.38 -19.76
C ARG A 119 -5.95 3.85 -19.37
N ARG A 120 -6.44 4.10 -18.15
CA ARG A 120 -6.78 5.43 -17.66
C ARG A 120 -5.57 6.24 -17.22
N LEU A 121 -4.60 5.62 -16.55
CA LEU A 121 -3.55 6.36 -15.85
C LEU A 121 -2.69 7.21 -16.79
N ASP A 122 -2.48 6.82 -18.04
CA ASP A 122 -1.70 7.62 -18.99
C ASP A 122 -2.46 8.86 -19.49
N GLU A 123 -3.79 8.88 -19.36
CA GLU A 123 -4.66 9.99 -19.78
C GLU A 123 -4.85 11.04 -18.68
N GLU A 124 -4.57 10.70 -17.42
CA GLU A 124 -4.70 11.62 -16.29
C GLU A 124 -3.64 12.73 -16.35
N PRO A 125 -3.97 14.01 -16.09
CA PRO A 125 -3.00 15.09 -16.13
C PRO A 125 -1.94 14.95 -15.01
N ALA A 126 -0.79 15.58 -15.19
CA ALA A 126 0.33 15.48 -14.25
C ALA A 126 0.02 16.09 -12.87
N ASP A 127 -0.87 17.08 -12.81
CA ASP A 127 -1.34 17.74 -11.60
C ASP A 127 -2.67 17.16 -11.07
N ARG A 128 -3.09 15.98 -11.57
CA ARG A 128 -4.30 15.30 -11.08
C ARG A 128 -4.20 15.10 -9.57
N ARG A 129 -5.26 15.49 -8.86
CA ARG A 129 -5.40 15.33 -7.40
C ARG A 129 -6.41 14.25 -7.06
N VAL A 130 -6.21 13.62 -5.92
CA VAL A 130 -7.10 12.63 -5.33
C VAL A 130 -7.32 12.91 -3.85
N ALA A 131 -8.52 12.63 -3.35
CA ALA A 131 -8.84 12.74 -1.93
C ALA A 131 -8.20 11.58 -1.14
N VAL A 132 -7.74 11.86 0.08
CA VAL A 132 -7.24 10.83 1.00
C VAL A 132 -8.34 10.52 2.02
N LEU A 133 -9.31 9.66 1.65
CA LEU A 133 -10.57 9.49 2.40
C LEU A 133 -10.41 9.14 3.88
N HIS A 134 -9.33 8.47 4.27
CA HIS A 134 -9.03 8.13 5.67
C HIS A 134 -8.62 9.35 6.52
N ARG A 135 -8.44 10.52 5.89
CA ARG A 135 -8.20 11.83 6.50
C ARG A 135 -9.04 12.88 5.76
N PRO A 136 -10.33 13.03 6.13
CA PRO A 136 -11.22 13.97 5.47
C PRO A 136 -10.61 15.37 5.36
N GLY A 137 -10.61 15.94 4.16
CA GLY A 137 -10.04 17.26 3.87
C GLY A 137 -8.56 17.25 3.45
N GLU A 138 -7.87 16.12 3.47
CA GLU A 138 -6.53 15.99 2.86
C GLU A 138 -6.63 15.52 1.39
N GLU A 139 -5.78 16.10 0.56
CA GLU A 139 -5.57 15.71 -0.85
C GLU A 139 -4.12 15.29 -1.07
N MET A 140 -3.89 14.57 -2.16
CA MET A 140 -2.55 14.21 -2.64
C MET A 140 -2.55 14.30 -4.17
N LEU A 141 -1.40 14.59 -4.77
CA LEU A 141 -1.23 14.36 -6.22
C LEU A 141 -1.41 12.87 -6.51
N LEU A 142 -2.04 12.52 -7.62
CA LEU A 142 -2.25 11.14 -8.04
C LEU A 142 -0.94 10.35 -7.98
N ASP A 143 0.13 10.88 -8.55
CA ASP A 143 1.42 10.20 -8.58
C ASP A 143 1.99 10.01 -7.16
N GLY A 144 1.79 10.98 -6.27
CA GLY A 144 2.10 10.81 -4.85
C GLY A 144 1.29 9.69 -4.20
N TYR A 145 0.00 9.60 -4.53
CA TYR A 145 -0.86 8.53 -4.01
C TYR A 145 -0.43 7.16 -4.54
N LEU A 146 -0.04 7.06 -5.81
CA LEU A 146 0.50 5.83 -6.41
C LEU A 146 1.83 5.42 -5.78
N GLN A 147 2.68 6.35 -5.34
CA GLN A 147 3.85 6.02 -4.53
C GLN A 147 3.46 5.35 -3.21
N THR A 148 2.38 5.81 -2.55
CA THR A 148 1.86 5.09 -1.36
C THR A 148 1.38 3.69 -1.71
N ARG A 149 0.71 3.52 -2.85
CA ARG A 149 0.27 2.19 -3.29
C ARG A 149 1.45 1.27 -3.62
N CYS A 150 2.56 1.81 -4.13
CA CYS A 150 3.79 1.04 -4.32
C CYS A 150 4.36 0.53 -3.00
N VAL A 151 4.33 1.34 -1.92
CA VAL A 151 4.69 0.90 -0.57
C VAL A 151 3.79 -0.26 -0.12
N GLU A 152 2.47 -0.08 -0.17
CA GLU A 152 1.52 -1.12 0.27
C GLU A 152 1.67 -2.42 -0.54
N LEU A 153 1.79 -2.32 -1.87
CA LEU A 153 1.99 -3.48 -2.73
C LEU A 153 3.34 -4.16 -2.46
N ALA A 154 4.41 -3.38 -2.27
CA ALA A 154 5.74 -3.94 -2.03
C ALA A 154 5.82 -4.73 -0.72
N VAL A 155 5.18 -4.23 0.34
CA VAL A 155 5.13 -4.90 1.65
C VAL A 155 4.20 -6.11 1.58
N HIS A 156 2.96 -5.92 1.16
CA HIS A 156 1.92 -6.94 1.35
C HIS A 156 1.88 -8.02 0.26
N LEU A 157 2.59 -7.82 -0.86
CA LEU A 157 2.86 -8.93 -1.79
C LEU A 157 3.69 -10.03 -1.11
N ASP A 158 4.72 -9.64 -0.37
CA ASP A 158 5.59 -10.59 0.34
C ASP A 158 4.83 -11.24 1.51
N ASP A 159 4.10 -10.45 2.29
CA ASP A 159 3.27 -10.97 3.39
C ASP A 159 2.27 -12.02 2.91
N LEU A 160 1.53 -11.73 1.83
CA LEU A 160 0.53 -12.67 1.30
C LEU A 160 1.19 -13.92 0.74
N ALA A 161 2.30 -13.77 0.01
CA ALA A 161 3.03 -14.91 -0.56
C ALA A 161 3.57 -15.84 0.53
N LEU A 162 4.15 -15.27 1.60
CA LEU A 162 4.61 -16.03 2.76
C LEU A 162 3.46 -16.76 3.46
N SER A 163 2.30 -16.12 3.58
CA SER A 163 1.11 -16.69 4.23
C SER A 163 0.59 -17.95 3.54
N VAL A 164 0.80 -18.07 2.22
CA VAL A 164 0.29 -19.21 1.42
C VAL A 164 1.41 -20.12 0.89
N GLY A 165 2.65 -19.89 1.33
CA GLY A 165 3.80 -20.74 1.02
C GLY A 165 4.31 -20.63 -0.42
N VAL A 166 4.06 -19.51 -1.10
CA VAL A 166 4.54 -19.26 -2.47
C VAL A 166 5.63 -18.18 -2.47
N ARG A 167 6.28 -17.99 -3.63
CA ARG A 167 7.23 -16.90 -3.84
C ARG A 167 6.61 -15.85 -4.75
N CYS A 168 6.44 -14.64 -4.25
CA CYS A 168 6.09 -13.48 -5.05
C CYS A 168 6.86 -12.28 -4.51
N GLN A 169 7.51 -11.54 -5.40
CA GLN A 169 8.24 -10.34 -5.04
C GLN A 169 7.70 -9.16 -5.84
N ALA A 170 7.76 -7.98 -5.22
CA ALA A 170 7.44 -6.74 -5.90
C ALA A 170 8.43 -6.48 -7.05
N PRO A 171 7.98 -5.88 -8.17
CA PRO A 171 8.89 -5.41 -9.21
C PRO A 171 9.91 -4.40 -8.66
N GLU A 172 11.14 -4.45 -9.18
CA GLU A 172 12.26 -3.62 -8.72
C GLU A 172 11.94 -2.12 -8.66
N ALA A 173 11.28 -1.59 -9.68
CA ALA A 173 10.91 -0.18 -9.73
C ALA A 173 9.94 0.23 -8.60
N ALA A 174 8.96 -0.62 -8.27
CA ALA A 174 8.02 -0.35 -7.18
C ALA A 174 8.69 -0.52 -5.82
N LEU A 175 9.60 -1.49 -5.69
CA LEU A 175 10.40 -1.69 -4.48
C LEU A 175 11.31 -0.48 -4.20
N ALA A 176 11.98 0.04 -5.23
CA ALA A 176 12.82 1.24 -5.11
C ALA A 176 11.99 2.45 -4.63
N ILE A 177 10.83 2.70 -5.24
CA ILE A 177 9.90 3.75 -4.81
C ILE A 177 9.48 3.55 -3.35
N ALA A 178 9.15 2.32 -2.96
CA ALA A 178 8.74 2.02 -1.58
C ALA A 178 9.85 2.33 -0.57
N VAL A 179 11.08 1.90 -0.86
CA VAL A 179 12.26 2.19 -0.03
C VAL A 179 12.51 3.69 0.07
N ASP A 180 12.49 4.41 -1.05
CA ASP A 180 12.72 5.85 -1.08
C ASP A 180 11.69 6.61 -0.24
N VAL A 181 10.40 6.26 -0.37
CA VAL A 181 9.32 6.87 0.40
C VAL A 181 9.48 6.59 1.89
N LEU A 182 9.76 5.34 2.28
CA LEU A 182 9.90 4.97 3.69
C LEU A 182 11.14 5.60 4.33
N VAL A 183 12.27 5.64 3.64
CA VAL A 183 13.48 6.32 4.15
C VAL A 183 13.24 7.83 4.26
N ALA A 184 12.60 8.46 3.28
CA ALA A 184 12.25 9.88 3.37
C ALA A 184 11.26 10.17 4.51
N ALA A 185 10.28 9.28 4.73
CA ALA A 185 9.34 9.41 5.85
C ALA A 185 10.02 9.23 7.21
N ALA A 186 10.99 8.31 7.31
CA ALA A 186 11.83 8.15 8.49
C ALA A 186 12.63 9.42 8.79
N ARG A 187 13.19 10.07 7.75
CA ARG A 187 13.92 11.34 7.88
C ARG A 187 13.02 12.47 8.37
N ASP A 188 11.81 12.61 7.81
CA ASP A 188 10.83 13.61 8.25
C ASP A 188 10.36 13.36 9.70
N ARG A 189 10.20 12.09 10.10
CA ARG A 189 9.72 11.72 11.44
C ARG A 189 10.80 11.80 12.53
N HIS A 190 12.03 11.36 12.23
CA HIS A 190 13.08 11.13 13.22
C HIS A 190 14.34 12.00 13.04
N GLY A 191 14.47 12.68 11.90
CA GLY A 191 15.64 13.49 11.53
C GLY A 191 16.79 12.67 10.94
N ASP A 192 17.58 13.34 10.10
CA ASP A 192 18.65 12.71 9.29
C ASP A 192 19.70 11.97 10.13
N GLN A 193 20.08 12.51 11.30
CA GLN A 193 21.09 11.89 12.16
C GLN A 193 20.62 10.53 12.71
N ALA A 194 19.35 10.43 13.12
CA ALA A 194 18.79 9.19 13.64
C ALA A 194 18.70 8.10 12.56
N VAL A 195 18.28 8.50 11.35
CA VAL A 195 18.22 7.61 10.18
C VAL A 195 19.62 7.14 9.78
N LEU A 196 20.60 8.04 9.74
CA LEU A 196 21.99 7.67 9.44
C LEU A 196 22.56 6.68 10.47
N HIS A 197 22.29 6.90 11.76
CA HIS A 197 22.68 5.95 12.79
C HIS A 197 22.06 4.58 12.57
N ALA A 198 20.75 4.51 12.29
CA ALA A 198 20.04 3.27 12.07
C ALA A 198 20.51 2.51 10.81
N LEU A 199 20.82 3.22 9.72
CA LEU A 199 21.35 2.63 8.48
C LEU A 199 22.78 2.10 8.65
N ALA A 200 23.63 2.83 9.40
CA ALA A 200 25.04 2.49 9.52
C ALA A 200 25.34 1.45 10.61
N ARG A 201 24.63 1.51 11.75
CA ARG A 201 24.95 0.73 12.96
C ARG A 201 23.69 0.43 13.77
N ARG A 202 23.20 -0.80 13.72
CA ARG A 202 21.99 -1.24 14.45
C ARG A 202 22.06 -0.93 15.95
N GLU A 203 23.23 -1.03 16.56
CA GLU A 203 23.45 -0.73 17.98
C GLU A 203 23.29 0.77 18.34
N ARG A 204 23.23 1.66 17.34
CA ARG A 204 22.96 3.10 17.51
C ARG A 204 21.51 3.48 17.20
N ASP A 205 20.68 2.52 16.78
CA ASP A 205 19.26 2.73 16.51
C ASP A 205 18.43 2.69 17.80
N SER A 206 18.64 3.67 18.68
CA SER A 206 17.92 3.74 19.96
C SER A 206 16.43 4.08 19.80
N GLY A 207 16.05 4.68 18.67
CA GLY A 207 14.69 5.15 18.40
C GLY A 207 13.91 4.30 17.40
N GLN A 208 14.50 3.21 16.87
CA GLN A 208 13.93 2.42 15.78
C GLN A 208 13.59 3.29 14.56
N ALA A 209 14.52 4.18 14.16
CA ALA A 209 14.26 5.27 13.22
C ALA A 209 13.82 4.80 11.83
N LEU A 210 14.10 3.55 11.45
CA LEU A 210 13.67 2.96 10.18
C LEU A 210 12.31 2.24 10.25
N ARG A 211 11.67 2.16 11.44
CA ARG A 211 10.34 1.56 11.63
C ARG A 211 9.24 2.59 11.38
N VAL A 212 8.99 2.89 10.10
CA VAL A 212 7.95 3.85 9.68
C VAL A 212 6.55 3.23 9.69
N LEU A 213 6.46 1.96 9.29
CA LEU A 213 5.28 1.09 9.35
C LEU A 213 5.40 0.16 10.55
#